data_AF-A0A843CBC2-F1
#
_entry.id   AF-A0A843CBC2-F1
#
_cell.length_a   1.000
_cell.length_b   1.000
_cell.length_c   1.000
_cell.angle_alpha   90.00
_cell.angle_beta   90.00
_cell.angle_gamma   90.00
#
_symmetry.space_group_name_H-M   'P 1'
#
loop_
_entity.id
_entity.type
_entity.pdbx_description
1 polymer ?
#
loop_
_entity_poly.entity_id
_entity_poly.type
_entity_poly.pdbx_seq_one_letter_code
_entity_poly.pdbx_strand_id
1 'polypeptide(L)'
;MSIWFIISLFGFNAILIPYFLSLEHQKLEEKYGKEKGKRIGEIFGLISGWGFFLFWFGMWLSPQERFVFPILQEFSIRISQLDL
;
A
#
# COMPACT_ATOMS: atom_id res chain seq x y z
N MET A 1 -2.70 -8.54 14.39
CA MET A 1 -2.66 -7.44 13.39
C MET A 1 -3.92 -6.61 13.47
N SER A 2 -3.81 -5.28 13.47
CA SER A 2 -4.97 -4.38 13.49
C SER A 2 -5.87 -4.59 12.26
N ILE A 3 -7.19 -4.55 12.43
CA ILE A 3 -8.15 -4.66 11.32
C ILE A 3 -7.95 -3.57 10.27
N TRP A 4 -7.50 -2.39 10.69
CA TRP A 4 -7.15 -1.28 9.80
C TRP A 4 -5.97 -1.63 8.89
N PHE A 5 -4.95 -2.29 9.43
CA PHE A 5 -3.80 -2.76 8.65
C PHE A 5 -4.27 -3.75 7.58
N ILE A 6 -5.15 -4.69 7.95
CA ILE A 6 -5.68 -5.71 7.04
C ILE A 6 -6.48 -5.06 5.91
N ILE A 7 -7.39 -4.13 6.23
CA ILE A 7 -8.17 -3.39 5.23
C ILE A 7 -7.25 -2.61 4.28
N SER A 8 -6.25 -1.92 4.83
CA SER A 8 -5.28 -1.17 4.03
C SER A 8 -4.44 -2.08 3.14
N LEU A 9 -4.00 -3.24 3.64
CA LEU A 9 -3.25 -4.21 2.85
C LEU A 9 -4.09 -4.79 1.71
N PHE A 10 -5.34 -5.18 1.96
CA PHE A 10 -6.22 -5.68 0.91
C PHE A 10 -6.55 -4.58 -0.11
N GLY A 11 -6.84 -3.37 0.35
CA GLY A 11 -7.08 -2.22 -0.53
C GLY A 11 -5.88 -1.90 -1.41
N PHE A 12 -4.66 -1.97 -0.86
CA PHE A 12 -3.43 -1.79 -1.61
C PHE A 12 -3.30 -2.84 -2.72
N ASN A 13 -3.60 -4.11 -2.45
CA ASN A 13 -3.57 -5.14 -3.48
C ASN A 13 -4.68 -4.94 -4.52
N ALA A 14 -5.89 -4.56 -4.08
CA ALA A 14 -7.00 -4.29 -4.99
C ALA A 14 -6.70 -3.15 -5.96
N ILE A 15 -5.93 -2.14 -5.53
CA ILE A 15 -5.56 -1.01 -6.39
C ILE A 15 -4.59 -1.37 -7.52
N LEU A 16 -3.89 -2.50 -7.41
CA LEU A 16 -3.01 -2.98 -8.47
C LEU A 16 -3.80 -3.37 -9.73
N ILE A 17 -5.04 -3.83 -9.59
CA ILE A 17 -5.90 -4.19 -10.72
C ILE A 17 -6.17 -2.97 -11.63
N PRO A 18 -6.77 -1.86 -11.15
CA PRO A 18 -6.93 -0.68 -11.99
C PRO A 18 -5.60 -0.06 -12.41
N TYR A 19 -4.53 -0.19 -11.60
CA TYR A 19 -3.20 0.27 -12.01
C TYR A 19 -2.73 -0.43 -13.29
N PHE A 20 -2.73 -1.77 -13.33
CA PHE A 20 -2.32 -2.51 -14.53
C PHE A 20 -3.24 -2.22 -15.72
N LEU A 21 -4.56 -2.13 -15.50
CA LEU A 21 -5.50 -1.75 -16.56
C LEU A 21 -5.23 -0.35 -17.11
N SER A 22 -4.77 0.59 -16.27
CA SER A 22 -4.43 1.93 -16.71
C SER A 22 -3.26 1.94 -17.69
N LEU A 23 -2.30 1.02 -17.57
CA LEU A 23 -1.11 0.93 -18.44
C LEU A 23 -1.43 0.36 -19.83
N GLU A 24 -2.53 -0.38 -19.98
CA GLU A 24 -2.93 -1.01 -21.24
C GLU A 24 -3.67 -0.04 -22.18
N HIS A 25 -3.12 1.16 -22.39
CA HIS A 25 -3.74 2.23 -23.19
C HIS A 25 -4.18 1.76 -24.59
N GLN A 26 -3.35 0.97 -25.28
CA GLN A 26 -3.68 0.46 -26.62
C GLN A 26 -4.91 -0.46 -26.63
N LYS A 27 -5.03 -1.37 -25.66
CA LYS A 27 -6.19 -2.28 -25.56
C LYS A 27 -7.47 -1.52 -25.19
N LEU A 28 -7.36 -0.50 -24.35
CA LEU A 28 -8.49 0.36 -24.00
C LEU A 28 -8.96 1.19 -25.20
N GLU A 29 -8.03 1.76 -25.97
CA GLU A 29 -8.33 2.49 -27.20
C GLU A 29 -8.96 1.61 -28.28
N GLU A 30 -8.48 0.37 -28.44
CA GLU A 30 -9.05 -0.60 -29.39
C GLU A 30 -10.48 -1.00 -28.99
N LYS A 31 -10.72 -1.27 -27.70
CA LYS A 31 -12.02 -1.75 -27.20
C LYS A 31 -13.08 -0.65 -27.10
N TYR A 32 -12.71 0.57 -26.71
CA TYR A 32 -13.65 1.65 -26.40
C TYR A 32 -13.56 2.82 -27.39
N GLY A 33 -12.60 2.80 -28.32
CA GLY A 33 -12.27 3.90 -29.23
C GLY A 33 -11.21 4.83 -28.63
N LYS A 34 -10.44 5.52 -29.49
CA LYS A 34 -9.30 6.37 -29.09
C LYS A 34 -9.59 7.31 -27.92
N GLU A 35 -10.61 8.15 -28.05
CA GLU A 35 -10.88 9.20 -27.04
C GLU A 35 -11.42 8.62 -25.72
N LYS A 36 -12.35 7.66 -25.81
CA LYS A 36 -12.93 7.02 -24.62
C LYS A 36 -11.92 6.11 -23.91
N GLY A 37 -11.15 5.33 -24.65
CA GLY A 37 -10.11 4.45 -24.11
C GLY A 37 -9.05 5.23 -23.35
N LYS A 38 -8.59 6.35 -23.93
CA LYS A 38 -7.67 7.28 -23.24
C LYS A 38 -8.25 7.80 -21.93
N ARG A 39 -9.50 8.29 -21.95
CA ARG A 39 -10.18 8.82 -20.75
C ARG A 39 -10.37 7.77 -19.66
N ILE A 40 -10.68 6.51 -20.03
CA ILE A 40 -10.79 5.39 -19.08
C ILE A 40 -9.42 5.09 -18.44
N GLY A 41 -8.35 5.06 -19.24
CA GLY A 41 -6.99 4.87 -18.74
C GLY A 41 -6.59 5.96 -17.75
N GLU A 42 -6.89 7.23 -18.04
CA GLU A 42 -6.64 8.36 -17.14
C GLU A 42 -7.42 8.22 -15.82
N ILE A 43 -8.69 7.82 -15.86
CA ILE A 43 -9.50 7.57 -14.66
C ILE A 43 -8.89 6.44 -13.82
N PHE A 44 -8.52 5.31 -14.44
CA PHE A 44 -7.86 4.21 -13.74
C PHE A 44 -6.51 4.62 -13.15
N GLY A 45 -5.72 5.43 -13.86
CA GLY A 45 -4.47 5.99 -13.36
C GLY A 45 -4.69 6.89 -12.14
N LEU A 46 -5.71 7.76 -12.18
CA LEU A 46 -6.04 8.63 -11.06
C LEU A 46 -6.54 7.84 -9.84
N ILE A 47 -7.47 6.91 -10.03
CA ILE A 47 -7.97 6.03 -8.95
C ILE A 47 -6.82 5.24 -8.33
N SER A 48 -5.97 4.65 -9.17
CA SER A 48 -4.87 3.82 -8.68
C SER A 48 -3.78 4.61 -7.97
N GLY A 49 -3.42 5.78 -8.49
CA GLY A 49 -2.45 6.67 -7.84
C GLY A 49 -2.92 7.11 -6.45
N TRP A 50 -4.13 7.68 -6.34
CA TRP A 50 -4.66 8.12 -5.04
C TRP A 50 -4.93 6.96 -4.09
N GLY A 51 -5.46 5.85 -4.60
CA GLY A 51 -5.71 4.65 -3.80
C GLY A 51 -4.42 4.05 -3.24
N PHE A 52 -3.35 4.01 -4.04
CA PHE A 52 -2.03 3.57 -3.59
C PHE A 52 -1.54 4.40 -2.38
N PHE A 53 -1.58 5.72 -2.47
CA PHE A 53 -1.18 6.59 -1.36
C PHE A 53 -2.08 6.42 -0.13
N LEU A 54 -3.40 6.35 -0.32
CA LEU A 54 -4.35 6.18 0.77
C LEU A 54 -4.11 4.87 1.55
N PHE A 55 -3.99 3.76 0.84
CA PHE A 55 -3.79 2.46 1.47
C PHE A 55 -2.38 2.30 2.04
N TRP A 56 -1.36 2.85 1.38
CA TRP A 56 -0.02 2.88 1.95
C TRP A 56 0.03 3.69 3.25
N PHE A 57 -0.54 4.89 3.25
CA PHE A 57 -0.66 5.71 4.46
C PHE A 57 -1.45 4.98 5.55
N GLY A 58 -2.53 4.30 5.20
CA GLY A 58 -3.31 3.49 6.15
C GLY A 58 -2.50 2.36 6.80
N MET A 59 -1.64 1.68 6.04
CA MET A 59 -0.73 0.67 6.61
C MET A 59 0.25 1.28 7.61
N TRP A 60 0.80 2.47 7.32
CA TRP A 60 1.69 3.19 8.22
C TRP A 60 0.99 3.68 9.49
N LEU A 61 -0.23 4.19 9.37
CA LEU A 61 -0.99 4.74 10.50
C LEU A 61 -1.57 3.64 11.40
N SER A 62 -1.79 2.44 10.84
CA SER A 62 -2.40 1.35 11.58
C SER A 62 -1.56 0.93 12.80
N PRO A 63 -2.20 0.61 13.93
CA PRO A 63 -1.50 0.06 15.09
C PRO A 63 -0.76 -1.22 14.73
N GLN A 64 0.57 -1.16 14.72
CA GLN A 64 1.44 -2.31 14.56
C GLN A 64 1.66 -2.98 15.92
N GLU A 65 1.70 -4.31 15.93
CA GLU A 65 2.13 -5.02 17.13
C GLU A 65 3.61 -4.70 17.39
N ARG A 66 3.97 -4.49 18.65
CA ARG A 66 5.36 -4.26 19.00
C ARG A 66 6.10 -5.58 18.80
N PHE A 67 6.91 -5.65 17.76
CA PHE A 67 7.84 -6.75 17.58
C PHE A 67 8.90 -6.66 18.68
N VAL A 68 8.74 -7.50 19.70
CA VAL A 68 9.76 -7.66 20.74
C VAL A 68 10.83 -8.56 20.18
N PHE A 69 11.96 -7.99 19.77
CA PHE A 69 13.14 -8.76 19.41
C PHE A 69 13.86 -9.19 20.69
N PRO A 70 13.94 -10.50 21.01
CA PRO A 70 14.54 -10.96 22.27
C PRO A 70 16.00 -10.50 22.42
N ILE A 71 16.75 -10.46 21.31
CA ILE A 71 18.14 -9.97 21.25
C ILE A 71 18.29 -8.52 21.69
N LEU A 72 17.33 -7.65 21.35
CA LEU A 72 17.40 -6.22 21.72
C LEU A 72 17.01 -6.00 23.18
N GLN A 73 16.15 -6.86 23.76
CA GLN A 73 15.86 -6.83 25.19
C GLN A 73 17.07 -7.22 26.04
N GLU A 74 17.80 -8.28 25.67
CA GLU A 74 19.02 -8.66 26.38
C GLU A 74 20.09 -7.55 26.36
N PHE A 75 20.20 -6.82 25.25
CA PHE A 75 21.15 -5.71 25.12
C PHE A 75 20.74 -4.52 26.01
N SER A 76 19.45 -4.19 26.06
CA SER A 76 18.91 -3.14 26.94
C SER A 76 19.11 -3.45 28.42
N ILE A 77 18.91 -4.70 28.84
CA ILE A 77 19.13 -5.13 30.23
C ILE A 77 20.62 -5.02 30.58
N ARG A 78 21.52 -5.40 29.66
CA ARG A 78 22.97 -5.29 29.88
C ARG A 78 23.45 -3.84 30.03
N ILE A 79 22.95 -2.91 29.23
CA ILE A 79 23.30 -1.49 29.35
C ILE A 79 22.87 -0.94 30.72
N SER A 80 21.63 -1.25 31.14
CA SER A 80 21.13 -0.82 32.45
C SER A 80 21.90 -1.39 33.64
N GLN A 81 22.64 -2.49 33.46
CA GLN A 81 23.53 -3.05 34.49
C GLN A 81 24.96 -2.50 34.43
N LEU A 82 25.35 -1.89 33.30
CA LEU A 82 26.66 -1.24 33.10
C LEU A 82 26.63 0.23 33.53
N ASP A 83 25.45 0.86 33.63
CA ASP A 83 25.24 2.20 34.20
C ASP A 83 25.23 2.20 35.75
N LEU A 84 26.13 1.42 36.36
CA LEU A 84 26.42 1.39 37.81
C LEU A 84 27.53 2.39 38.17
#